data_AF-A0A6I5RJI8-F1
#
_entry.id   AF-A0A6I5RJI8-F1
#
_cell.length_a   1.000
_cell.length_b   1.000
_cell.length_c   1.000
_cell.angle_alpha   90.00
_cell.angle_beta   90.00
_cell.angle_gamma   90.00
#
_symmetry.space_group_name_H-M   'P 1'
#
loop_
_entity.id
_entity.type
_entity.pdbx_description
1 polymer ?
#
loop_
_entity_poly.entity_id
_entity_poly.type
_entity_poly.pdbx_seq_one_letter_code
_entity_poly.pdbx_strand_id
1 'polypeptide(L)' 'MESPNVTIVVSPRERFSFTQKSLDSLYEHTQMPFHLVYVDGNSPPSVRDYLATQATEKGFEL' A
#
# COMPACT_ATOMS: atom_id res chain seq x y z
N MET A 1 -20.59 9.37 2.07
CA MET A 1 -19.42 8.48 2.25
C MET A 1 -18.88 8.76 3.63
N GLU A 2 -18.87 7.76 4.51
CA GLU A 2 -18.26 7.92 5.83
C GLU A 2 -16.75 8.09 5.66
N SER A 3 -16.18 9.10 6.31
CA SER A 3 -14.73 9.27 6.35
C SER A 3 -14.11 8.07 7.06
N PRO A 4 -13.00 7.50 6.54
CA PRO A 4 -12.36 6.36 7.19
C PRO A 4 -11.87 6.76 8.59
N ASN A 5 -12.25 5.98 9.60
CA ASN A 5 -11.80 6.17 10.98
C ASN A 5 -10.42 5.52 11.25
N VAL A 6 -9.86 4.83 10.25
CA VAL A 6 -8.62 4.06 10.37
C VAL A 6 -7.66 4.45 9.25
N THR A 7 -6.42 4.71 9.64
CA THR A 7 -5.30 4.84 8.71
C THR A 7 -4.35 3.67 8.89
N ILE A 8 -4.05 2.96 7.82
CA ILE A 8 -3.03 1.92 7.80
C ILE A 8 -1.78 2.52 7.17
N VAL A 9 -0.66 2.45 7.89
CA VAL A 9 0.64 2.89 7.38
C VAL A 9 1.51 1.65 7.17
N VAL A 10 1.93 1.41 5.94
CA VAL A 10 2.83 0.30 5.58
C VAL A 10 4.21 0.86 5.31
N SER A 11 5.24 0.27 5.93
CA SER A 11 6.64 0.58 5.64
C SER A 11 7.41 -0.72 5.45
N PRO A 12 8.22 -0.84 4.38
CA PRO A 12 9.02 -2.03 4.14
C PRO A 12 10.13 -2.16 5.19
N ARG A 13 10.27 -3.35 5.76
CA ARG A 13 11.38 -3.72 6.63
C ARG A 13 12.06 -4.95 6.04
N GLU A 14 13.38 -4.96 5.99
CA GLU A 14 14.24 -6.04 5.46
C GLU A 14 14.20 -6.28 3.94
N ARG A 15 13.02 -6.45 3.31
CA ARG A 15 12.91 -6.90 1.90
C ARG A 15 11.69 -6.32 1.16
N PHE A 16 11.83 -6.09 -0.14
CA PHE A 16 10.75 -5.61 -1.03
C PHE A 16 10.04 -6.72 -1.83
N SER A 17 10.53 -7.96 -1.79
CA SER A 17 9.96 -9.07 -2.57
C SER A 17 8.53 -9.44 -2.18
N PHE A 18 8.05 -8.95 -1.04
CA PHE A 18 6.69 -9.16 -0.54
C PHE A 18 5.75 -7.99 -0.79
N THR A 19 6.21 -6.88 -1.39
CA THR A 19 5.41 -5.67 -1.57
C THR A 19 4.05 -5.97 -2.19
N GLN A 20 4.01 -6.61 -3.37
CA GLN A 20 2.76 -6.96 -4.04
C GLN A 20 1.88 -7.89 -3.19
N LYS A 21 2.44 -9.02 -2.73
CA LYS A 21 1.68 -10.00 -1.95
C LYS A 21 1.08 -9.40 -0.66
N SER A 22 1.83 -8.51 0.00
CA SER A 22 1.37 -7.82 1.21
C SER A 22 0.27 -6.81 0.92
N LEU A 23 0.39 -6.07 -0.18
CA LEU A 23 -0.63 -5.11 -0.61
C LEU A 23 -1.93 -5.82 -0.99
N ASP A 24 -1.84 -6.90 -1.78
CA ASP A 24 -2.99 -7.70 -2.18
C ASP A 24 -3.71 -8.27 -0.96
N SER A 25 -2.95 -8.86 -0.02
CA SER A 25 -3.50 -9.42 1.23
C SER A 25 -4.18 -8.37 2.10
N LEU A 26 -3.64 -7.14 2.16
CA LEU A 26 -4.24 -6.05 2.91
C LEU A 26 -5.64 -5.69 2.37
N TYR A 27 -5.77 -5.57 1.05
CA TYR A 27 -7.08 -5.27 0.42
C TYR A 27 -8.04 -6.45 0.45
N GLU A 28 -7.55 -7.69 0.37
CA GLU A 28 -8.38 -8.90 0.47
C GLU A 28 -9.02 -9.05 1.86
N HIS A 29 -8.26 -8.76 2.93
CA HIS A 29 -8.70 -9.03 4.30
C HIS A 29 -9.21 -7.81 5.07
N THR A 30 -9.16 -6.61 4.50
CA THR A 30 -9.64 -5.39 5.17
C THR A 30 -10.89 -4.85 4.46
N GLN A 31 -12.09 -5.24 4.92
CA GLN A 31 -13.36 -4.84 4.29
C GLN A 31 -13.93 -3.52 4.82
N MET A 32 -13.44 -3.02 5.95
CA MET A 32 -13.86 -1.72 6.48
C MET A 32 -13.17 -0.57 5.71
N PRO A 33 -13.77 0.63 5.58
CA PRO A 33 -13.11 1.77 4.96
C PRO A 33 -11.85 2.18 5.73
N PHE A 34 -10.73 2.33 5.03
CA PHE A 34 -9.46 2.83 5.58
C PHE A 34 -8.79 3.80 4.62
N HIS A 35 -7.94 4.66 5.17
CA HIS A 35 -6.95 5.41 4.41
C HIS A 35 -5.62 4.65 4.45
N LEU A 36 -4.95 4.50 3.31
CA LEU A 36 -3.68 3.79 3.22
C LEU A 36 -2.56 4.78 2.87
N VAL A 37 -1.48 4.70 3.65
CA VAL A 37 -0.20 5.36 3.37
C VAL A 37 0.84 4.26 3.23
N TYR A 38 1.53 4.20 2.09
CA TYR A 38 2.54 3.20 1.79
C TYR A 38 3.89 3.88 1.64
N VAL A 39 4.77 3.81 2.64
CA VAL A 39 6.06 4.51 2.60
C VAL A 39 7.06 3.74 1.73
N ASP A 40 7.37 4.25 0.53
CA ASP A 40 8.40 3.67 -0.33
C ASP A 40 9.82 3.94 0.20
N GLY A 41 10.40 2.97 0.89
CA GLY A 41 11.74 3.05 1.50
C GLY A 41 12.91 3.02 0.50
N ASN A 42 12.81 3.78 -0.60
CA ASN A 42 13.73 3.77 -1.74
C ASN A 42 13.85 2.37 -2.38
N SER A 43 12.72 1.80 -2.78
CA SER A 43 12.67 0.46 -3.36
C SER A 43 13.34 0.38 -4.75
N PRO A 44 13.70 -0.82 -5.23
CA PRO A 44 14.18 -1.00 -6.59
C PRO A 44 13.16 -0.48 -7.63
N PRO A 45 13.60 -0.06 -8.83
CA PRO A 45 12.72 0.58 -9.82
C PRO A 45 11.43 -0.17 -10.11
N SER A 46 11.47 -1.50 -10.26
CA SER A 46 10.27 -2.31 -10.54
C SER A 46 9.24 -2.27 -9.41
N VAL A 47 9.68 -2.17 -8.15
CA VAL A 47 8.80 -2.11 -6.99
C VAL A 47 8.20 -0.71 -6.85
N ARG A 48 9.01 0.32 -7.04
CA ARG A 48 8.56 1.71 -7.05
C ARG A 48 7.52 1.97 -8.13
N ASP A 49 7.77 1.50 -9.36
CA ASP A 49 6.87 1.70 -10.49
C ASP A 49 5.56 0.91 -10.29
N TYR A 50 5.64 -0.29 -9.70
CA TYR A 50 4.46 -1.04 -9.25
C TYR A 50 3.65 -0.26 -8.20
N LEU A 51 4.30 0.24 -7.14
CA LEU A 51 3.63 1.00 -6.09
C LEU A 51 2.96 2.27 -6.62
N ALA A 52 3.61 3.01 -7.52
CA ALA A 52 3.05 4.21 -8.15
C ALA A 52 1.79 3.88 -8.98
N THR A 53 1.81 2.76 -9.71
CA THR A 53 0.66 2.27 -10.46
C THR A 53 -0.49 1.92 -9.52
N GLN A 54 -0.20 1.15 -8.47
CA GLN A 54 -1.21 0.75 -7.49
C GLN A 54 -1.77 1.91 -6.68
N ALA A 55 -0.94 2.92 -6.34
CA ALA A 55 -1.36 4.13 -5.64
C ALA A 55 -2.41 4.88 -6.46
N THR A 56 -2.19 4.97 -7.78
CA THR A 56 -3.12 5.59 -8.72
C THR A 56 -4.41 4.76 -8.88
N GLU A 57 -4.29 3.45 -9.05
CA GLU A 57 -5.44 2.55 -9.27
C GLU A 57 -6.33 2.40 -8.03
N LYS A 58 -5.72 2.35 -6.84
CA LYS A 58 -6.41 2.07 -5.57
C LYS A 58 -6.61 3.31 -4.70
N GLY A 59 -6.03 4.45 -5.08
CA GLY A 59 -6.22 5.75 -4.43
C GLY A 59 -5.56 5.86 -3.04
N PHE A 60 -4.37 5.29 -2.86
CA PHE A 60 -3.60 5.42 -1.61
C PHE A 60 -2.43 6.42 -1.75
N GLU A 61 -1.94 6.91 -0.61
CA GLU A 61 -0.77 7.80 -0.53
C GLU A 61 0.53 6.99 -0.53
N LEU A 62 1.53 7.41 -1.32
CA LEU A 62 2.81 6.73 -1.51
C LEU A 62 3.98 7.62 -1.03
#